data_AF-A0A949LTC4-F1
#
_entry.id   AF-A0A949LTC4-F1
#
_cell.length_a   1.000
_cell.length_b   1.000
_cell.length_c   1.000
_cell.angle_alpha   90.00
_cell.angle_beta   90.00
_cell.angle_gamma   90.00
#
_symmetry.space_group_name_H-M   'P 1'
#
loop_
_entity.id
_entity.type
_entity.pdbx_description
1 polymer ?
#
loop_
_entity_poly.entity_id
_entity_poly.type
_entity_poly.pdbx_seq_one_letter_code
_entity_poly.pdbx_strand_id
1 'polypeptide(L)'
;GIEFVNWGRCGQRYIHPFGPYGPNMEGIHFHHFWLRYTKMGKAPPLDQYCLQILAARSGKFQRPDTRQKNSPLSTIVYAFQFDAGLYAKYMREYAQKRGVIRTEGKITQVRRHSETGHVEALTLESGEIIEGELFIDCSGFRGLLIEQTLKTGFEDWSRYLPCDRAIARASRRVGEPAPYTRATAKPAGWQWRIPLQTRTGNGHVYCSEYLSDEKALASLNADLDGDALSEPNFLRFKAGIRKKSWNKNVVSLGLASGFLEPLESTSIHLIQSAIARLMANFPDKSFNRPDIDYYNRRTRLEFEQIRDFLILHYHATERCDSPFWNYCRTMKIPDSLAERIEIYRENGRLYRHDNELFNEVSWLSVMHGQNITPQRYHPVADVLGEDELDKRMTHLVEVTRKCANYMPTHQQFIDQHCKTDLI
;
A
#
# COMPACT_ATOMS: atom_id res chain seq x y z
N GLY A 1 -7.42 -6.60 -3.96
CA GLY A 1 -7.37 -5.15 -3.74
C GLY A 1 -7.72 -4.85 -2.30
N ILE A 2 -8.09 -3.60 -2.02
CA ILE A 2 -8.47 -3.13 -0.69
C ILE A 2 -9.90 -2.59 -0.74
N GLU A 3 -10.78 -3.09 0.13
CA GLU A 3 -12.11 -2.54 0.35
C GLU A 3 -12.02 -1.40 1.36
N PHE A 4 -12.36 -0.19 0.93
CA PHE A 4 -12.44 1.00 1.75
C PHE A 4 -13.88 1.20 2.22
N VAL A 5 -14.10 1.18 3.53
CA VAL A 5 -15.41 1.35 4.17
C VAL A 5 -15.44 2.66 4.94
N ASN A 6 -16.46 3.48 4.70
CA ASN A 6 -16.71 4.77 5.34
C ASN A 6 -15.67 5.88 5.05
N TRP A 7 -14.89 5.83 3.97
CA TRP A 7 -13.86 6.84 3.70
C TRP A 7 -14.38 8.09 3.01
N GLY A 8 -15.11 7.95 1.89
CA GLY A 8 -15.75 9.08 1.21
C GLY A 8 -16.86 9.71 2.07
N ARG A 9 -17.79 8.89 2.53
CA ARG A 9 -18.87 9.24 3.47
C ARG A 9 -19.21 8.04 4.35
N CYS A 10 -19.73 8.26 5.56
CA CYS A 10 -20.27 7.18 6.39
C CYS A 10 -21.32 6.35 5.63
N GLY A 11 -21.19 5.02 5.68
CA GLY A 11 -22.07 4.07 4.97
C GLY A 11 -21.61 3.72 3.55
N GLN A 12 -20.68 4.46 2.95
CA GLN A 12 -20.17 4.16 1.61
C GLN A 12 -19.05 3.11 1.64
N ARG A 13 -18.92 2.37 0.53
CA ARG A 13 -17.85 1.39 0.31
C ARG A 13 -17.40 1.41 -1.13
N TYR A 14 -16.09 1.30 -1.36
CA TYR A 14 -15.50 1.09 -2.68
C TYR A 14 -14.32 0.13 -2.58
N ILE A 15 -13.84 -0.39 -3.71
CA ILE A 15 -12.64 -1.22 -3.76
C ILE A 15 -11.61 -0.51 -4.64
N HIS A 16 -10.39 -0.37 -4.14
CA HIS A 16 -9.20 -0.11 -4.95
C HIS A 16 -8.69 -1.46 -5.49
N PRO A 17 -8.86 -1.75 -6.80
CA PRO A 17 -8.44 -3.01 -7.38
C PRO A 17 -6.97 -2.96 -7.83
N PHE A 18 -6.37 -4.14 -8.05
CA PHE A 18 -5.09 -4.23 -8.76
C PHE A 18 -5.26 -4.21 -10.28
N GLY A 19 -6.44 -4.58 -10.78
CA GLY A 19 -6.72 -4.71 -12.20
C GLY A 19 -7.48 -3.52 -12.78
N PRO A 20 -7.48 -3.37 -14.12
CA PRO A 20 -8.04 -2.22 -14.79
C PRO A 20 -9.57 -2.19 -14.78
N TYR A 21 -10.13 -1.02 -15.09
CA TYR A 21 -11.52 -0.81 -15.45
C TYR A 21 -11.65 -0.81 -16.97
N GLY A 22 -12.30 -1.82 -17.54
CA GLY A 22 -12.46 -1.95 -18.99
C GLY A 22 -11.14 -1.90 -19.79
N PRO A 23 -11.21 -2.01 -21.13
CA PRO A 23 -10.07 -1.73 -22.00
C PRO A 23 -10.01 -0.23 -22.36
N ASN A 24 -8.79 0.28 -22.56
CA ASN A 24 -8.60 1.58 -23.21
C ASN A 24 -9.17 1.51 -24.64
N MET A 25 -9.76 2.61 -25.12
CA MET A 25 -10.37 2.69 -26.45
C MET A 25 -9.95 4.00 -27.11
N GLU A 26 -9.80 3.99 -28.44
CA GLU A 26 -9.44 5.17 -29.24
C GLU A 26 -8.20 5.94 -28.69
N GLY A 27 -7.23 5.21 -28.14
CA GLY A 27 -5.99 5.78 -27.60
C GLY A 27 -6.11 6.49 -26.25
N ILE A 28 -7.27 6.46 -25.60
CA ILE A 28 -7.49 7.08 -24.28
C ILE A 28 -7.97 6.07 -23.23
N HIS A 29 -7.86 6.47 -21.96
CA HIS A 29 -8.31 5.64 -20.84
C HIS A 29 -9.83 5.40 -20.86
N PHE A 30 -10.21 4.16 -20.51
CA PHE A 30 -11.61 3.68 -20.50
C PHE A 30 -12.58 4.62 -19.79
N HIS A 31 -12.19 5.18 -18.64
CA HIS A 31 -13.11 5.92 -17.77
C HIS A 31 -13.67 7.19 -18.42
N HIS A 32 -13.04 7.73 -19.47
CA HIS A 32 -13.62 8.84 -20.23
C HIS A 32 -14.88 8.43 -21.00
N PHE A 33 -14.93 7.22 -21.54
CA PHE A 33 -16.13 6.66 -22.16
C PHE A 33 -17.20 6.35 -21.13
N TRP A 34 -16.79 5.84 -19.96
CA TRP A 34 -17.69 5.68 -18.82
C TRP A 34 -18.28 7.01 -18.37
N LEU A 35 -17.48 8.07 -18.23
CA LEU A 35 -17.95 9.42 -17.87
C LEU A 35 -18.95 9.95 -18.90
N ARG A 36 -18.69 9.78 -20.20
CA ARG A 36 -19.64 10.14 -21.27
C ARG A 36 -20.95 9.36 -21.12
N TYR A 37 -20.85 8.04 -20.95
CA TYR A 37 -22.01 7.17 -20.82
C TYR A 37 -22.83 7.46 -19.54
N THR A 38 -22.18 7.95 -18.47
CA THR A 38 -22.83 8.46 -17.27
C THR A 38 -23.60 9.75 -17.56
N LYS A 39 -23.04 10.69 -18.35
CA LYS A 39 -23.76 11.91 -18.76
C LYS A 39 -24.98 11.63 -19.64
N MET A 40 -24.97 10.52 -20.37
CA MET A 40 -26.13 10.03 -21.12
C MET A 40 -27.20 9.37 -20.23
N GLY A 41 -26.95 9.21 -18.92
CA GLY A 41 -27.88 8.57 -17.98
C GLY A 41 -27.93 7.04 -18.11
N LYS A 42 -26.97 6.42 -18.81
CA LYS A 42 -27.01 4.99 -19.16
C LYS A 42 -25.97 4.13 -18.42
N ALA A 43 -24.93 4.73 -17.86
CA ALA A 43 -23.83 3.97 -17.28
C ALA A 43 -24.21 3.27 -15.96
N PRO A 44 -23.95 1.95 -15.83
CA PRO A 44 -23.90 1.33 -14.52
C PRO A 44 -22.69 1.82 -13.72
N PRO A 45 -22.61 1.51 -12.41
CA PRO A 45 -21.44 1.82 -11.58
C PRO A 45 -20.14 1.35 -12.22
N LEU A 46 -19.08 2.15 -12.10
CA LEU A 46 -17.77 1.88 -12.70
C LEU A 46 -17.22 0.49 -12.33
N ASP A 47 -17.53 0.01 -11.13
CA ASP A 47 -17.16 -1.33 -10.64
C ASP A 47 -17.62 -2.49 -11.54
N GLN A 48 -18.69 -2.30 -12.31
CA GLN A 48 -19.21 -3.33 -13.23
C GLN A 48 -18.26 -3.61 -14.41
N TYR A 49 -17.27 -2.75 -14.62
CA TYR A 49 -16.24 -2.87 -15.66
C TYR A 49 -14.91 -3.43 -15.13
N CYS A 50 -14.82 -3.79 -13.84
CA CYS A 50 -13.60 -4.33 -13.25
C CYS A 50 -13.83 -5.76 -12.72
N LEU A 51 -13.20 -6.73 -13.39
CA LEU A 51 -13.30 -8.15 -13.02
C LEU A 51 -12.87 -8.38 -11.56
N GLN A 52 -11.77 -7.78 -11.13
CA GLN A 52 -11.21 -7.99 -9.80
C GLN A 52 -12.11 -7.44 -8.70
N ILE A 53 -12.89 -6.39 -8.95
CA ILE A 53 -13.88 -5.88 -7.99
C ILE A 53 -15.04 -6.86 -7.87
N LEU A 54 -15.60 -7.33 -8.99
CA LEU A 54 -16.70 -8.29 -8.99
C LEU A 54 -16.30 -9.62 -8.35
N ALA A 55 -15.11 -10.12 -8.67
CA ALA A 55 -14.54 -11.33 -8.07
C ALA A 55 -14.32 -11.14 -6.56
N ALA A 56 -13.76 -9.99 -6.15
CA ALA A 56 -13.51 -9.71 -4.74
C ALA A 56 -14.80 -9.72 -3.91
N ARG A 57 -15.84 -9.00 -4.37
CA ARG A 57 -17.15 -8.95 -3.70
C ARG A 57 -17.86 -10.31 -3.66
N SER A 58 -17.60 -11.15 -4.66
CA SER A 58 -18.22 -12.49 -4.74
C SER A 58 -17.40 -13.56 -4.01
N GLY A 59 -16.30 -13.21 -3.34
CA GLY A 59 -15.44 -14.17 -2.66
C GLY A 59 -14.75 -15.14 -3.62
N LYS A 60 -14.41 -14.69 -4.84
CA LYS A 60 -13.85 -15.53 -5.92
C LYS A 60 -12.42 -15.17 -6.27
N PHE A 61 -11.66 -16.17 -6.69
CA PHE A 61 -10.27 -15.97 -7.11
C PHE A 61 -9.80 -17.06 -8.09
N GLN A 62 -8.98 -16.68 -9.06
CA GLN A 62 -8.12 -17.59 -9.82
C GLN A 62 -6.87 -16.86 -10.29
N ARG A 63 -5.83 -17.62 -10.68
CA ARG A 63 -4.66 -17.08 -11.38
C ARG A 63 -5.02 -16.64 -12.81
N PRO A 64 -4.25 -15.73 -13.43
CA PRO A 64 -4.48 -15.35 -14.82
C PRO A 64 -4.41 -16.58 -15.75
N ASP A 65 -5.42 -16.73 -16.62
CA ASP A 65 -5.46 -17.80 -17.62
C ASP A 65 -4.98 -17.27 -18.97
N THR A 66 -3.69 -17.44 -19.24
CA THR A 66 -3.04 -16.94 -20.47
C THR A 66 -3.48 -17.67 -21.74
N ARG A 67 -4.22 -18.78 -21.63
CA ARG A 67 -4.80 -19.49 -22.77
C ARG A 67 -6.02 -18.74 -23.32
N GLN A 68 -6.72 -17.98 -22.49
CA GLN A 68 -7.88 -17.19 -22.86
C GLN A 68 -7.48 -15.80 -23.35
N LYS A 69 -6.78 -15.77 -24.49
CA LYS A 69 -6.36 -14.52 -25.14
C LYS A 69 -7.58 -13.60 -25.36
N ASN A 70 -7.43 -12.31 -25.08
CA ASN A 70 -8.48 -11.28 -25.15
C ASN A 70 -9.62 -11.40 -24.12
N SER A 71 -9.47 -12.24 -23.09
CA SER A 71 -10.38 -12.29 -21.95
C SER A 71 -9.84 -11.49 -20.76
N PRO A 72 -10.68 -10.80 -19.97
CA PRO A 72 -10.29 -10.26 -18.67
C PRO A 72 -9.64 -11.30 -17.73
N LEU A 73 -9.95 -12.60 -17.92
CA LEU A 73 -9.34 -13.68 -17.15
C LEU A 73 -7.83 -13.83 -17.41
N SER A 74 -7.32 -13.32 -18.53
CA SER A 74 -5.89 -13.41 -18.86
C SER A 74 -5.03 -12.32 -18.22
N THR A 75 -5.65 -11.26 -17.70
CA THR A 75 -4.96 -10.06 -17.18
C THR A 75 -5.13 -9.88 -15.67
N ILE A 76 -5.43 -10.96 -14.95
CA ILE A 76 -5.63 -10.93 -13.49
C ILE A 76 -4.31 -10.56 -12.78
N VAL A 77 -4.27 -9.36 -12.22
CA VAL A 77 -3.24 -8.90 -11.27
C VAL A 77 -3.71 -9.16 -9.84
N TYR A 78 -2.81 -9.68 -9.00
CA TYR A 78 -3.08 -10.00 -7.60
C TYR A 78 -1.85 -9.85 -6.71
N ALA A 79 -2.07 -9.87 -5.39
CA ALA A 79 -1.05 -9.86 -4.35
C ALA A 79 -1.43 -10.86 -3.25
N PHE A 80 -0.76 -10.82 -2.10
CA PHE A 80 -0.89 -11.83 -1.04
C PHE A 80 -1.20 -11.21 0.32
N GLN A 81 -2.08 -11.86 1.08
CA GLN A 81 -2.12 -11.75 2.53
C GLN A 81 -1.32 -12.91 3.13
N PHE A 82 -0.33 -12.63 3.96
CA PHE A 82 0.53 -13.66 4.55
C PHE A 82 1.03 -13.27 5.95
N ASP A 83 1.54 -14.27 6.66
CA ASP A 83 2.21 -14.08 7.94
C ASP A 83 3.65 -13.58 7.72
N ALA A 84 3.91 -12.33 8.10
CA ALA A 84 5.23 -11.71 7.91
C ALA A 84 6.35 -12.41 8.71
N GLY A 85 6.04 -13.01 9.86
CA GLY A 85 7.01 -13.77 10.66
C GLY A 85 7.40 -15.08 9.97
N LEU A 86 6.41 -15.81 9.43
CA LEU A 86 6.68 -17.01 8.63
C LEU A 86 7.41 -16.67 7.33
N TYR A 87 7.06 -15.56 6.67
CA TYR A 87 7.79 -15.11 5.49
C TYR A 87 9.24 -14.74 5.81
N ALA A 88 9.50 -14.04 6.92
CA ALA A 88 10.86 -13.74 7.38
C ALA A 88 11.66 -15.02 7.66
N LYS A 89 11.05 -16.03 8.29
CA LYS A 89 11.69 -17.34 8.51
C LYS A 89 12.02 -18.04 7.19
N TYR A 90 11.07 -18.06 6.25
CA TYR A 90 11.30 -18.61 4.91
C TYR A 90 12.47 -17.91 4.19
N MET A 91 12.49 -16.57 4.20
CA MET A 91 13.55 -15.79 3.56
C MET A 91 14.90 -15.99 4.25
N ARG A 92 14.93 -16.15 5.57
CA ARG A 92 16.14 -16.51 6.32
C ARG A 92 16.69 -17.86 5.84
N GLU A 93 15.87 -18.89 5.79
CA GLU A 93 16.29 -20.23 5.34
C GLU A 93 16.79 -20.19 3.88
N TYR A 94 16.09 -19.46 3.02
CA TYR A 94 16.48 -19.25 1.63
C TYR A 94 17.86 -18.56 1.50
N ALA A 95 18.13 -17.56 2.33
CA ALA A 95 19.38 -16.79 2.34
C ALA A 95 20.55 -17.58 2.94
N GLN A 96 20.34 -18.30 4.05
CA GLN A 96 21.40 -19.11 4.68
C GLN A 96 21.88 -20.23 3.75
N LYS A 97 20.98 -20.85 2.97
CA LYS A 97 21.33 -21.81 1.92
C LYS A 97 22.20 -21.23 0.80
N ARG A 98 22.30 -19.89 0.71
CA ARG A 98 23.10 -19.15 -0.28
C ARG A 98 24.34 -18.50 0.35
N GLY A 99 24.72 -18.91 1.55
CA GLY A 99 25.96 -18.48 2.20
C GLY A 99 25.82 -17.25 3.09
N VAL A 100 24.61 -16.74 3.35
CA VAL A 100 24.43 -15.69 4.36
C VAL A 100 24.71 -16.26 5.75
N ILE A 101 25.68 -15.66 6.44
CA ILE A 101 26.04 -16.00 7.82
C ILE A 101 25.09 -15.28 8.77
N ARG A 102 24.50 -16.02 9.70
CA ARG A 102 23.68 -15.46 10.78
C ARG A 102 24.48 -15.47 12.07
N THR A 103 24.79 -14.30 12.58
CA THR A 103 25.27 -14.11 13.95
C THR A 103 24.11 -13.68 14.84
N GLU A 104 23.94 -14.35 15.97
CA GLU A 104 22.96 -13.98 16.98
C GLU A 104 23.63 -13.07 18.00
N GLY A 105 22.95 -12.00 18.42
CA GLY A 105 23.48 -11.06 19.40
C GLY A 105 22.90 -9.67 19.29
N LYS A 106 23.10 -8.87 20.34
CA LYS A 106 22.70 -7.47 20.42
C LYS A 106 23.90 -6.58 20.15
N ILE A 107 23.76 -5.62 19.24
CA ILE A 107 24.79 -4.61 18.98
C ILE A 107 24.82 -3.60 20.15
N THR A 108 25.99 -3.40 20.73
CA THR A 108 26.24 -2.47 21.84
C THR A 108 27.05 -1.25 21.42
N GLN A 109 27.93 -1.39 20.43
CA GLN A 109 28.76 -0.31 19.92
C GLN A 109 28.88 -0.36 18.38
N VAL A 110 28.97 0.82 17.76
CA VAL A 110 29.25 0.98 16.33
C VAL A 110 30.56 1.76 16.19
N ARG A 111 31.57 1.14 15.58
CA ARG A 111 32.90 1.76 15.36
C ARG A 111 32.89 2.51 14.04
N ARG A 112 33.51 3.68 14.03
CA ARG A 112 33.60 4.55 12.85
C ARG A 112 35.04 4.91 12.56
N HIS A 113 35.38 4.94 11.28
CA HIS A 113 36.63 5.48 10.81
C HIS A 113 36.73 6.96 11.20
N SER A 114 37.86 7.39 11.77
CA SER A 114 38.06 8.75 12.28
C SER A 114 37.97 9.82 11.20
N GLU A 115 38.58 9.59 10.04
CA GLU A 115 38.62 10.55 8.92
C GLU A 115 37.38 10.51 8.03
N THR A 116 37.05 9.36 7.44
CA THR A 116 35.92 9.24 6.51
C THR A 116 34.56 9.26 7.21
N GLY A 117 34.53 8.90 8.49
CA GLY A 117 33.31 8.72 9.27
C GLY A 117 32.47 7.50 8.86
N HIS A 118 33.00 6.62 8.00
CA HIS A 118 32.36 5.34 7.63
C HIS A 118 32.18 4.44 8.86
N VAL A 119 31.17 3.59 8.85
CA VAL A 119 31.06 2.50 9.83
C VAL A 119 32.08 1.43 9.45
N GLU A 120 32.84 0.91 10.40
CA GLU A 120 33.86 -0.13 10.13
C GLU A 120 33.49 -1.47 10.75
N ALA A 121 32.87 -1.43 11.93
CA ALA A 121 32.54 -2.64 12.66
C ALA A 121 31.38 -2.43 13.66
N LEU A 122 30.74 -3.54 14.00
CA LEU A 122 29.72 -3.65 15.03
C LEU A 122 30.26 -4.52 16.16
N THR A 123 30.23 -4.01 17.38
CA THR A 123 30.54 -4.80 18.57
C THR A 123 29.25 -5.35 19.16
N LEU A 124 29.19 -6.67 19.35
CA LEU A 124 28.09 -7.34 20.03
C LEU A 124 28.26 -7.29 21.55
N GLU A 125 27.19 -7.56 22.28
CA GLU A 125 27.21 -7.71 23.75
C GLU A 125 28.15 -8.83 24.22
N SER A 126 28.38 -9.85 23.39
CA SER A 126 29.38 -10.91 23.63
C SER A 126 30.84 -10.42 23.55
N GLY A 127 31.07 -9.21 23.04
CA GLY A 127 32.40 -8.70 22.70
C GLY A 127 32.88 -9.08 21.29
N GLU A 128 32.14 -9.92 20.56
CA GLU A 128 32.43 -10.24 19.16
C GLU A 128 32.37 -8.97 18.30
N ILE A 129 33.34 -8.83 17.40
CA ILE A 129 33.44 -7.69 16.47
C ILE A 129 33.14 -8.20 15.07
N ILE A 130 32.11 -7.63 14.44
CA ILE A 130 31.73 -7.90 13.06
C ILE A 130 32.17 -6.73 12.20
N GLU A 131 33.19 -6.94 11.36
CA GLU A 131 33.66 -5.96 10.38
C GLU A 131 32.85 -6.03 9.09
N GLY A 132 32.82 -4.92 8.34
CA GLY A 132 32.12 -4.85 7.07
C GLY A 132 32.45 -3.60 6.28
N GLU A 133 32.14 -3.63 4.98
CA GLU A 133 32.41 -2.51 4.07
C GLU A 133 31.16 -1.69 3.79
N LEU A 134 30.04 -2.37 3.54
CA LEU A 134 28.70 -1.79 3.39
C LEU A 134 27.81 -2.34 4.50
N PHE A 135 27.11 -1.44 5.19
CA PHE A 135 26.18 -1.80 6.25
C PHE A 135 24.73 -1.50 5.84
N ILE A 136 23.85 -2.47 6.03
CA ILE A 136 22.42 -2.32 5.76
C ILE A 136 21.68 -2.16 7.10
N ASP A 137 21.16 -0.96 7.36
CA ASP A 137 20.41 -0.68 8.58
C ASP A 137 18.96 -1.14 8.45
N CYS A 138 18.69 -2.31 9.04
CA CYS A 138 17.34 -2.89 9.19
C CYS A 138 16.86 -2.85 10.66
N SER A 139 17.43 -1.97 11.51
CA SER A 139 17.20 -1.97 12.97
C SER A 139 15.85 -1.40 13.43
N GLY A 140 14.93 -1.18 12.50
CA GLY A 140 13.60 -0.67 12.80
C GLY A 140 13.59 0.86 13.00
N PHE A 141 12.57 1.36 13.70
CA PHE A 141 12.43 2.79 14.04
C PHE A 141 13.63 3.40 14.75
N ARG A 142 14.45 2.57 15.42
CA ARG A 142 15.67 3.01 16.11
C ARG A 142 16.66 3.65 15.14
N GLY A 143 16.76 3.16 13.90
CA GLY A 143 17.76 3.61 12.93
C GLY A 143 19.16 3.63 13.54
N LEU A 144 19.58 2.51 14.13
CA LEU A 144 20.81 2.39 14.91
C LEU A 144 22.01 2.97 14.16
N LEU A 145 22.19 2.61 12.89
CA LEU A 145 23.33 3.06 12.11
C LEU A 145 23.03 4.41 11.43
N ILE A 146 21.90 4.50 10.73
CA ILE A 146 21.60 5.67 9.89
C ILE A 146 21.29 6.91 10.73
N GLU A 147 20.64 6.75 11.88
CA GLU A 147 20.23 7.83 12.76
C GLU A 147 21.12 7.91 14.00
N GLN A 148 21.14 6.89 14.86
CA GLN A 148 21.84 6.99 16.15
C GLN A 148 23.35 7.19 15.96
N THR A 149 23.96 6.51 14.99
CA THR A 149 25.39 6.63 14.68
C THR A 149 25.73 7.77 13.71
N LEU A 150 25.05 7.85 12.56
CA LEU A 150 25.38 8.82 11.50
C LEU A 150 24.63 10.16 11.57
N LYS A 151 23.64 10.30 12.47
CA LYS A 151 22.88 11.55 12.70
C LYS A 151 22.27 12.11 11.42
N THR A 152 21.74 11.24 10.57
CA THR A 152 21.21 11.65 9.25
C THR A 152 19.98 12.56 9.37
N GLY A 153 19.20 12.41 10.43
CA GLY A 153 18.00 13.19 10.68
C GLY A 153 16.76 12.61 9.99
N PHE A 154 15.61 13.04 10.51
CA PHE A 154 14.28 12.61 10.08
C PHE A 154 13.44 13.82 9.66
N GLU A 155 12.68 13.67 8.59
CA GLU A 155 11.66 14.63 8.15
C GLU A 155 10.29 14.14 8.58
N ASP A 156 9.64 14.91 9.44
CA ASP A 156 8.34 14.61 10.02
C ASP A 156 7.21 15.02 9.08
N TRP A 157 6.33 14.07 8.76
CA TRP A 157 5.15 14.27 7.90
C TRP A 157 3.83 14.15 8.67
N SER A 158 3.85 14.18 10.01
CA SER A 158 2.64 14.05 10.85
C SER A 158 1.59 15.13 10.57
N ARG A 159 2.00 16.30 10.04
CA ARG A 159 1.08 17.37 9.59
C ARG A 159 0.19 16.98 8.40
N TYR A 160 0.51 15.90 7.71
CA TYR A 160 -0.25 15.39 6.57
C TYR A 160 -0.87 14.02 6.86
N LEU A 161 -0.19 13.20 7.67
CA LEU A 161 -0.62 11.86 8.07
C LEU A 161 -0.64 11.82 9.61
N PRO A 162 -1.76 12.22 10.23
CA PRO A 162 -1.81 12.53 11.67
C PRO A 162 -1.84 11.31 12.59
N CYS A 163 -2.15 10.12 12.07
CA CYS A 163 -2.14 8.90 12.89
C CYS A 163 -0.73 8.58 13.37
N ASP A 164 -0.58 8.21 14.64
CA ASP A 164 0.71 7.99 15.30
C ASP A 164 0.74 6.79 16.26
N ARG A 165 -0.38 6.06 16.31
CA ARG A 165 -0.55 4.83 17.10
C ARG A 165 -1.20 3.73 16.26
N ALA A 166 -0.89 2.49 16.61
CA ALA A 166 -1.65 1.35 16.16
C ALA A 166 -1.79 0.29 17.26
N ILE A 167 -2.89 -0.45 17.24
CA ILE A 167 -3.06 -1.68 18.01
C ILE A 167 -3.25 -2.81 17.03
N ALA A 168 -2.45 -3.87 17.14
CA ALA A 168 -2.63 -5.10 16.34
C ALA A 168 -3.12 -6.24 17.22
N ARG A 169 -4.10 -7.01 16.73
CA ARG A 169 -4.65 -8.18 17.42
C ARG A 169 -5.14 -9.24 16.44
N ALA A 170 -4.70 -10.48 16.62
CA ALA A 170 -5.20 -11.60 15.84
C ALA A 170 -6.55 -12.10 16.41
N SER A 171 -7.45 -12.56 15.54
CA SER A 171 -8.68 -13.24 15.93
C SER A 171 -8.84 -14.57 15.21
N ARG A 172 -9.65 -15.46 15.79
CA ARG A 172 -10.07 -16.69 15.14
C ARG A 172 -10.73 -16.33 13.81
N ARG A 173 -10.40 -17.09 12.78
CA ARG A 173 -11.05 -16.97 11.47
C ARG A 173 -12.52 -17.40 11.61
N VAL A 174 -13.43 -16.64 11.02
CA VAL A 174 -14.85 -16.98 10.90
C VAL A 174 -15.22 -17.01 9.42
N GLY A 175 -15.74 -18.14 8.94
CA GLY A 175 -16.13 -18.31 7.54
C GLY A 175 -14.95 -18.43 6.56
N GLU A 176 -15.23 -18.28 5.27
CA GLU A 176 -14.23 -18.28 4.19
C GLU A 176 -13.44 -16.96 4.15
N PRO A 177 -12.14 -16.98 3.83
CA PRO A 177 -11.33 -15.77 3.80
C PRO A 177 -11.72 -14.90 2.60
N ALA A 178 -11.98 -13.62 2.83
CA ALA A 178 -12.23 -12.68 1.74
C ALA A 178 -10.95 -12.48 0.88
N PRO A 179 -11.04 -12.43 -0.46
CA PRO A 179 -9.89 -12.20 -1.34
C PRO A 179 -9.47 -10.71 -1.43
N TYR A 180 -9.60 -9.98 -0.31
CA TYR A 180 -9.27 -8.56 -0.21
C TYR A 180 -8.97 -8.17 1.24
N THR A 181 -8.16 -7.12 1.41
CA THR A 181 -7.98 -6.46 2.71
C THR A 181 -9.11 -5.46 2.91
N ARG A 182 -9.62 -5.29 4.13
CA ARG A 182 -10.61 -4.25 4.43
C ARG A 182 -9.97 -3.14 5.27
N ALA A 183 -10.16 -1.89 4.86
CA ALA A 183 -9.78 -0.68 5.58
C ALA A 183 -11.05 0.09 5.96
N THR A 184 -11.43 0.07 7.23
CA THR A 184 -12.66 0.71 7.73
C THR A 184 -12.31 2.01 8.47
N ALA A 185 -12.69 3.15 7.91
CA ALA A 185 -12.54 4.45 8.56
C ALA A 185 -13.39 4.53 9.84
N LYS A 186 -12.75 4.97 10.93
CA LYS A 186 -13.28 5.17 12.29
C LYS A 186 -13.26 6.66 12.64
N PRO A 187 -13.83 7.10 13.78
CA PRO A 187 -13.90 8.53 14.11
C PRO A 187 -12.54 9.25 14.23
N ALA A 188 -11.43 8.54 14.46
CA ALA A 188 -10.11 9.14 14.68
C ALA A 188 -8.96 8.29 14.11
N GLY A 189 -9.21 7.66 12.95
CA GLY A 189 -8.30 6.70 12.33
C GLY A 189 -9.05 5.66 11.51
N TRP A 190 -8.52 4.45 11.42
CA TRP A 190 -9.12 3.36 10.67
C TRP A 190 -8.66 2.00 11.16
N GLN A 191 -9.43 0.97 10.84
CA GLN A 191 -9.11 -0.42 11.17
C GLN A 191 -8.80 -1.23 9.92
N TRP A 192 -7.77 -2.07 10.01
CA TRP A 192 -7.51 -3.09 9.01
C TRP A 192 -8.11 -4.44 9.41
N ARG A 193 -8.51 -5.21 8.40
CA ARG A 193 -8.81 -6.64 8.49
C ARG A 193 -8.12 -7.36 7.35
N ILE A 194 -7.24 -8.29 7.70
CA ILE A 194 -6.39 -9.05 6.77
C ILE A 194 -6.66 -10.54 7.01
N PRO A 195 -7.45 -11.20 6.14
CA PRO A 195 -7.74 -12.62 6.28
C PRO A 195 -6.51 -13.47 5.90
N LEU A 196 -6.17 -14.44 6.74
CA LEU A 196 -5.23 -15.53 6.46
C LEU A 196 -5.97 -16.86 6.48
N GLN A 197 -5.29 -17.95 6.11
CA GLN A 197 -5.92 -19.27 6.09
C GLN A 197 -6.34 -19.76 7.49
N THR A 198 -5.57 -19.46 8.55
CA THR A 198 -5.82 -19.95 9.92
C THR A 198 -6.43 -18.92 10.87
N ARG A 199 -6.28 -17.63 10.56
CA ARG A 199 -6.69 -16.53 11.46
C ARG A 199 -6.98 -15.25 10.67
N THR A 200 -7.50 -14.25 11.35
CA THR A 200 -7.63 -12.90 10.80
C THR A 200 -6.70 -11.95 11.55
N GLY A 201 -5.86 -11.22 10.82
CA GLY A 201 -5.08 -10.11 11.38
C GLY A 201 -5.94 -8.85 11.43
N ASN A 202 -6.12 -8.29 12.61
CA ASN A 202 -6.87 -7.04 12.79
C ASN A 202 -5.99 -5.99 13.43
N GLY A 203 -6.34 -4.73 13.21
CA GLY A 203 -5.76 -3.66 13.99
C GLY A 203 -6.43 -2.32 13.74
N HIS A 204 -6.09 -1.37 14.59
CA HIS A 204 -6.66 -0.03 14.61
C HIS A 204 -5.50 0.97 14.56
N VAL A 205 -5.37 1.71 13.46
CA VAL A 205 -4.49 2.87 13.33
C VAL A 205 -5.26 4.11 13.77
N TYR A 206 -4.71 4.91 14.68
CA TYR A 206 -5.41 6.09 15.22
C TYR A 206 -4.45 7.23 15.56
N CYS A 207 -5.02 8.42 15.68
CA CYS A 207 -4.32 9.62 16.11
C CYS A 207 -4.53 9.83 17.62
N SER A 208 -3.44 9.79 18.39
CA SER A 208 -3.49 9.88 19.85
C SER A 208 -3.98 11.23 20.38
N GLU A 209 -3.96 12.28 19.56
CA GLU A 209 -4.58 13.58 19.89
C GLU A 209 -6.11 13.49 19.96
N TYR A 210 -6.73 12.58 19.21
CA TYR A 210 -8.19 12.47 19.10
C TYR A 210 -8.78 11.22 19.76
N LEU A 211 -7.96 10.22 20.09
CA LEU A 211 -8.44 8.93 20.64
C LEU A 211 -7.42 8.31 21.60
N SER A 212 -7.89 7.90 22.78
CA SER A 212 -7.05 7.20 23.77
C SER A 212 -6.86 5.72 23.44
N ASP A 213 -5.79 5.13 23.97
CA ASP A 213 -5.44 3.71 23.79
C ASP A 213 -6.58 2.77 24.24
N GLU A 214 -7.27 3.10 25.35
CA GLU A 214 -8.38 2.30 25.89
C GLU A 214 -9.60 2.32 24.95
N LYS A 215 -9.95 3.50 24.43
CA LYS A 215 -11.08 3.64 23.48
C LYS A 215 -10.76 2.99 22.14
N ALA A 216 -9.52 3.12 21.68
CA ALA A 216 -9.06 2.47 20.45
C ALA A 216 -9.11 0.94 20.56
N LEU A 217 -8.67 0.38 21.69
CA LEU A 217 -8.74 -1.05 21.98
C LEU A 217 -10.19 -1.54 22.11
N ALA A 218 -11.04 -0.80 22.82
CA ALA A 218 -12.46 -1.14 22.96
C ALA A 218 -13.17 -1.19 21.59
N SER A 219 -12.91 -0.20 20.73
CA SER A 219 -13.39 -0.21 19.34
C SER A 219 -12.85 -1.40 18.57
N LEU A 220 -11.55 -1.71 18.66
CA LEU A 220 -10.96 -2.87 17.95
C LEU A 220 -11.62 -4.18 18.37
N ASN A 221 -11.82 -4.38 19.68
CA ASN A 221 -12.41 -5.60 20.21
C ASN A 221 -13.88 -5.76 19.81
N ALA A 222 -14.64 -4.67 19.76
CA ALA A 222 -16.03 -4.68 19.34
C ALA A 222 -16.20 -5.08 17.85
N ASP A 223 -15.17 -4.87 17.03
CA ASP A 223 -15.19 -5.16 15.59
C ASP A 223 -14.52 -6.50 15.22
N LEU A 224 -14.05 -7.32 16.16
CA LEU A 224 -13.49 -8.63 15.83
C LEU A 224 -14.58 -9.61 15.35
N ASP A 225 -14.33 -10.31 14.24
CA ASP A 225 -15.30 -11.33 13.75
C ASP A 225 -15.37 -12.56 14.65
N GLY A 226 -14.31 -12.84 15.41
CA GLY A 226 -14.20 -14.02 16.27
C GLY A 226 -13.27 -13.79 17.45
N ASP A 227 -13.13 -14.81 18.30
CA ASP A 227 -12.36 -14.72 19.54
C ASP A 227 -10.93 -14.22 19.31
N ALA A 228 -10.46 -13.33 20.18
CA ALA A 228 -9.07 -12.90 20.15
C ALA A 228 -8.12 -14.08 20.41
N LEU A 229 -7.04 -14.16 19.63
CA LEU A 229 -6.01 -15.20 19.73
C LEU A 229 -4.70 -14.70 20.35
N SER A 230 -4.60 -13.40 20.61
CA SER A 230 -3.41 -12.79 21.17
C SER A 230 -3.76 -11.63 22.09
N GLU A 231 -2.81 -11.28 22.96
CA GLU A 231 -2.80 -9.97 23.60
C GLU A 231 -2.68 -8.85 22.56
N PRO A 232 -3.23 -7.66 22.84
CA PRO A 232 -3.10 -6.51 21.96
C PRO A 232 -1.65 -6.00 21.93
N ASN A 233 -1.11 -5.82 20.73
CA ASN A 233 0.22 -5.23 20.54
C ASN A 233 0.08 -3.74 20.22
N PHE A 234 0.51 -2.89 21.15
CA PHE A 234 0.50 -1.43 21.00
C PHE A 234 1.77 -0.95 20.31
N LEU A 235 1.59 -0.16 19.25
CA LEU A 235 2.65 0.37 18.41
C LEU A 235 2.59 1.89 18.42
N ARG A 236 3.75 2.52 18.49
CA ARG A 236 3.91 3.96 18.28
C ARG A 236 4.77 4.17 17.05
N PHE A 237 4.39 5.12 16.22
CA PHE A 237 5.12 5.45 15.02
C PHE A 237 5.00 6.94 14.71
N LYS A 238 5.79 7.37 13.74
CA LYS A 238 5.75 8.72 13.19
C LYS A 238 5.86 8.61 11.68
N ALA A 239 4.93 9.25 10.97
CA ALA A 239 4.99 9.32 9.51
C ALA A 239 6.16 10.20 9.06
N GLY A 240 6.93 9.74 8.09
CA GLY A 240 8.06 10.51 7.57
C GLY A 240 9.17 9.65 6.97
N ILE A 241 10.26 10.31 6.63
CA ILE A 241 11.42 9.70 5.95
C ILE A 241 12.73 10.20 6.56
N ARG A 242 13.79 9.38 6.51
CA ARG A 242 15.15 9.87 6.73
C ARG A 242 15.53 10.87 5.66
N LYS A 243 16.30 11.89 6.05
CA LYS A 243 16.80 12.91 5.09
C LYS A 243 17.69 12.30 4.01
N LYS A 244 18.38 11.20 4.32
CA LYS A 244 19.08 10.34 3.37
C LYS A 244 18.84 8.88 3.73
N SER A 245 18.41 8.08 2.76
CA SER A 245 18.29 6.63 2.94
C SER A 245 19.62 5.92 2.71
N TRP A 246 20.58 6.54 2.02
CA TRP A 246 21.97 6.13 1.92
C TRP A 246 22.88 7.27 2.40
N ASN A 247 23.64 7.04 3.47
CA ASN A 247 24.62 7.99 3.99
C ASN A 247 25.97 7.29 4.25
N LYS A 248 27.04 7.76 3.60
CA LYS A 248 28.37 7.12 3.63
C LYS A 248 28.27 5.67 3.15
N ASN A 249 28.74 4.71 3.95
CA ASN A 249 28.64 3.28 3.68
C ASN A 249 27.47 2.59 4.41
N VAL A 250 26.43 3.36 4.77
CA VAL A 250 25.21 2.83 5.39
C VAL A 250 24.01 3.08 4.49
N VAL A 251 23.28 2.02 4.16
CA VAL A 251 21.98 2.06 3.49
C VAL A 251 20.91 1.61 4.47
N SER A 252 19.92 2.47 4.73
CA SER A 252 18.77 2.11 5.55
C SER A 252 17.69 1.43 4.71
N LEU A 253 17.06 0.39 5.26
CA LEU A 253 15.90 -0.28 4.68
C LEU A 253 14.74 -0.38 5.69
N GLY A 254 13.51 -0.43 5.17
CA GLY A 254 12.30 -0.56 5.98
C GLY A 254 12.12 0.60 6.95
N LEU A 255 11.74 0.29 8.19
CA LEU A 255 11.42 1.31 9.21
C LEU A 255 12.63 2.20 9.59
N ALA A 256 13.86 1.78 9.28
CA ALA A 256 15.04 2.60 9.49
C ALA A 256 15.09 3.78 8.50
N SER A 257 14.57 3.61 7.27
CA SER A 257 14.55 4.61 6.20
C SER A 257 13.39 5.59 6.31
N GLY A 258 12.29 5.18 6.93
CA GLY A 258 11.05 5.95 6.99
C GLY A 258 9.86 5.06 7.29
N PHE A 259 8.72 5.68 7.55
CA PHE A 259 7.47 4.97 7.76
C PHE A 259 6.29 5.75 7.23
N LEU A 260 5.41 5.02 6.56
CA LEU A 260 4.09 5.43 6.14
C LEU A 260 3.12 4.35 6.61
N GLU A 261 1.95 4.76 7.09
CA GLU A 261 0.94 3.83 7.61
C GLU A 261 0.50 2.79 6.55
N PRO A 262 0.10 1.58 6.95
CA PRO A 262 -0.09 0.46 6.03
C PRO A 262 -1.44 0.51 5.27
N LEU A 263 -2.00 1.69 5.04
CA LEU A 263 -3.32 1.86 4.43
C LEU A 263 -3.39 1.26 3.01
N GLU A 264 -2.30 1.39 2.25
CA GLU A 264 -2.16 0.85 0.89
C GLU A 264 -1.10 -0.27 0.81
N SER A 265 -0.83 -0.96 1.92
CA SER A 265 0.06 -2.14 1.99
C SER A 265 1.49 -1.90 1.43
N THR A 266 2.04 -0.70 1.60
CA THR A 266 3.27 -0.26 0.91
C THR A 266 4.59 -0.64 1.60
N SER A 267 4.57 -1.05 2.87
CA SER A 267 5.82 -1.21 3.65
C SER A 267 6.77 -2.25 3.07
N ILE A 268 6.27 -3.42 2.65
CA ILE A 268 7.10 -4.47 2.03
C ILE A 268 7.55 -4.07 0.61
N HIS A 269 6.67 -3.38 -0.13
CA HIS A 269 7.03 -2.85 -1.45
C HIS A 269 8.23 -1.88 -1.34
N LEU A 270 8.20 -0.95 -0.39
CA LEU A 270 9.31 -0.01 -0.15
C LEU A 270 10.62 -0.72 0.20
N ILE A 271 10.57 -1.84 0.93
CA ILE A 271 11.75 -2.66 1.17
C ILE A 271 12.26 -3.27 -0.14
N GLN A 272 11.36 -3.85 -0.94
CA GLN A 272 11.72 -4.48 -2.22
C GLN A 272 12.29 -3.47 -3.22
N SER A 273 11.67 -2.30 -3.37
CA SER A 273 12.11 -1.26 -4.30
C SER A 273 13.45 -0.67 -3.88
N ALA A 274 13.68 -0.47 -2.58
CA ALA A 274 14.97 -0.03 -2.05
C ALA A 274 16.08 -1.08 -2.28
N ILE A 275 15.79 -2.38 -2.09
CA ILE A 275 16.73 -3.46 -2.42
C ILE A 275 17.04 -3.47 -3.92
N ALA A 276 16.02 -3.42 -4.79
CA ALA A 276 16.21 -3.40 -6.24
C ALA A 276 17.05 -2.19 -6.69
N ARG A 277 16.78 -1.01 -6.10
CA ARG A 277 17.53 0.21 -6.34
C ARG A 277 18.98 0.08 -5.86
N LEU A 278 19.22 -0.52 -4.70
CA LEU A 278 20.57 -0.77 -4.20
C LEU A 278 21.32 -1.73 -5.13
N MET A 279 20.69 -2.82 -5.58
CA MET A 279 21.30 -3.77 -6.50
C MET A 279 21.66 -3.12 -7.84
N ALA A 280 20.81 -2.22 -8.36
CA ALA A 280 21.08 -1.49 -9.59
C ALA A 280 22.19 -0.43 -9.44
N ASN A 281 22.50 0.00 -8.21
CA ASN A 281 23.51 1.01 -7.88
C ASN A 281 24.52 0.43 -6.87
N PHE A 282 24.85 -0.86 -6.99
CA PHE A 282 25.63 -1.54 -5.96
C PHE A 282 27.04 -0.96 -5.92
N PRO A 283 27.52 -0.50 -4.75
CA PRO A 283 28.74 0.31 -4.68
C PRO A 283 29.99 -0.56 -4.72
N ASP A 284 31.10 0.05 -5.15
CA ASP A 284 32.44 -0.37 -4.73
C ASP A 284 32.86 0.38 -3.44
N LYS A 285 34.09 0.15 -2.98
CA LYS A 285 34.61 0.77 -1.74
C LYS A 285 34.83 2.29 -1.84
N SER A 286 34.71 2.88 -3.03
CA SER A 286 34.80 4.33 -3.19
C SER A 286 33.58 5.07 -2.65
N PHE A 287 32.43 4.39 -2.57
CA PHE A 287 31.15 4.99 -2.18
C PHE A 287 30.92 6.33 -2.88
N ASN A 288 31.05 6.33 -4.21
CA ASN A 288 31.05 7.55 -5.00
C ASN A 288 29.75 8.36 -4.79
N ARG A 289 29.92 9.68 -4.80
CA ARG A 289 28.83 10.60 -4.46
C ARG A 289 27.66 10.60 -5.46
N PRO A 290 27.89 10.51 -6.79
CA PRO A 290 26.80 10.46 -7.78
C PRO A 290 25.78 9.35 -7.53
N ASP A 291 26.21 8.12 -7.24
CA ASP A 291 25.32 6.99 -7.02
C ASP A 291 24.50 7.17 -5.73
N ILE A 292 25.15 7.62 -4.65
CA ILE A 292 24.49 7.92 -3.38
C ILE A 292 23.42 9.02 -3.54
N ASP A 293 23.75 10.09 -4.25
CA ASP A 293 22.81 11.20 -4.47
C ASP A 293 21.66 10.76 -5.38
N TYR A 294 21.91 9.95 -6.42
CA TYR A 294 20.86 9.36 -7.23
C TYR A 294 19.93 8.46 -6.41
N TYR A 295 20.48 7.51 -5.66
CA TYR A 295 19.71 6.62 -4.77
C TYR A 295 18.81 7.40 -3.81
N ASN A 296 19.36 8.44 -3.17
CA ASN A 296 18.62 9.27 -2.23
C ASN A 296 17.48 10.05 -2.90
N ARG A 297 17.72 10.68 -4.07
CA ARG A 297 16.67 11.40 -4.81
C ARG A 297 15.53 10.45 -5.23
N ARG A 298 15.87 9.27 -5.75
CA ARG A 298 14.88 8.26 -6.16
C ARG A 298 14.06 7.74 -4.97
N THR A 299 14.72 7.47 -3.85
CA THR A 299 14.04 7.01 -2.63
C THR A 299 13.10 8.07 -2.07
N ARG A 300 13.54 9.32 -2.02
CA ARG A 300 12.70 10.43 -1.58
C ARG A 300 11.47 10.59 -2.46
N LEU A 301 11.64 10.62 -3.78
CA LEU A 301 10.53 10.79 -4.72
C LEU A 301 9.47 9.70 -4.55
N GLU A 302 9.89 8.44 -4.41
CA GLU A 302 8.98 7.32 -4.19
C GLU A 302 8.17 7.46 -2.89
N PHE A 303 8.82 7.86 -1.80
CA PHE A 303 8.15 8.11 -0.52
C PHE A 303 7.16 9.30 -0.62
N GLU A 304 7.53 10.37 -1.32
CA GLU A 304 6.65 11.54 -1.53
C GLU A 304 5.43 11.18 -2.38
N GLN A 305 5.61 10.38 -3.45
CA GLN A 305 4.51 9.90 -4.28
C GLN A 305 3.55 9.00 -3.50
N ILE A 306 4.07 8.08 -2.67
CA ILE A 306 3.23 7.23 -1.82
C ILE A 306 2.55 8.08 -0.73
N ARG A 307 3.27 9.01 -0.10
CA ARG A 307 2.70 9.93 0.89
C ARG A 307 1.49 10.67 0.30
N ASP A 308 1.64 11.25 -0.89
CA ASP A 308 0.57 12.02 -1.53
C ASP A 308 -0.66 11.14 -1.82
N PHE A 309 -0.45 9.89 -2.23
CA PHE A 309 -1.54 8.93 -2.41
C PHE A 309 -2.24 8.60 -1.08
N LEU A 310 -1.50 8.43 0.02
CA LEU A 310 -2.09 8.20 1.34
C LEU A 310 -2.86 9.44 1.85
N ILE A 311 -2.33 10.64 1.63
CA ILE A 311 -3.00 11.89 1.98
C ILE A 311 -4.34 12.00 1.25
N LEU A 312 -4.42 11.57 -0.02
CA LEU A 312 -5.67 11.60 -0.78
C LEU A 312 -6.81 10.90 -0.03
N HIS A 313 -6.56 9.72 0.56
CA HIS A 313 -7.58 8.98 1.30
C HIS A 313 -8.16 9.78 2.48
N TYR A 314 -7.31 10.50 3.20
CA TYR A 314 -7.74 11.34 4.33
C TYR A 314 -8.41 12.63 3.88
N HIS A 315 -7.87 13.27 2.84
CA HIS A 315 -8.27 14.61 2.43
C HIS A 315 -9.53 14.62 1.55
N ALA A 316 -9.66 13.68 0.62
CA ALA A 316 -10.81 13.55 -0.26
C ALA A 316 -12.00 12.91 0.46
N THR A 317 -12.49 13.52 1.53
CA THR A 317 -13.60 13.00 2.34
C THR A 317 -14.69 14.05 2.51
N GLU A 318 -15.93 13.59 2.54
CA GLU A 318 -17.10 14.41 2.89
C GLU A 318 -17.47 14.27 4.38
N ARG A 319 -16.71 13.47 5.14
CA ARG A 319 -16.93 13.25 6.56
C ARG A 319 -16.72 14.52 7.37
N CYS A 320 -17.72 14.87 8.18
CA CYS A 320 -17.67 15.97 9.14
C CYS A 320 -18.06 15.54 10.56
N ASP A 321 -18.17 14.23 10.79
CA ASP A 321 -18.71 13.60 12.00
C ASP A 321 -17.74 13.60 13.19
N SER A 322 -16.51 14.09 13.02
CA SER A 322 -15.53 14.17 14.10
C SER A 322 -14.54 15.33 13.89
N PRO A 323 -13.88 15.82 14.96
CA PRO A 323 -12.78 16.78 14.85
C PRO A 323 -11.63 16.27 13.97
N PHE A 324 -11.31 14.98 14.03
CA PHE A 324 -10.26 14.36 13.22
C PHE A 324 -10.55 14.45 11.71
N TRP A 325 -11.76 14.08 11.28
CA TRP A 325 -12.14 14.17 9.87
C TRP A 325 -12.31 15.60 9.40
N ASN A 326 -12.74 16.50 10.28
CA ASN A 326 -12.73 17.95 10.00
C ASN A 326 -11.31 18.46 9.75
N TYR A 327 -10.32 18.06 10.56
CA TYR A 327 -8.92 18.35 10.30
C TYR A 327 -8.47 17.79 8.93
N CYS A 328 -8.67 16.49 8.69
CA CYS A 328 -8.20 15.83 7.47
C CYS A 328 -8.75 16.47 6.17
N ARG A 329 -10.04 16.82 6.13
CA ARG A 329 -10.67 17.42 4.93
C ARG A 329 -10.30 18.88 4.71
N THR A 330 -9.73 19.57 5.71
CA THR A 330 -9.39 21.01 5.65
C THR A 330 -7.90 21.31 5.77
N MET A 331 -7.07 20.31 6.10
CA MET A 331 -5.63 20.50 6.21
C MET A 331 -5.01 20.92 4.89
N LYS A 332 -3.92 21.71 4.96
CA LYS A 332 -3.11 22.01 3.78
C LYS A 332 -2.43 20.72 3.29
N ILE A 333 -2.56 20.44 2.01
CA ILE A 333 -1.91 19.31 1.33
C ILE A 333 -0.71 19.79 0.50
N PRO A 334 0.20 18.88 0.07
CA PRO A 334 1.26 19.21 -0.89
C PRO A 334 0.70 19.71 -2.23
N ASP A 335 1.37 20.69 -2.84
CA ASP A 335 0.93 21.30 -4.11
C ASP A 335 0.85 20.25 -5.24
N SER A 336 1.75 19.27 -5.24
CA SER A 336 1.74 18.11 -6.16
C SER A 336 0.42 17.31 -6.11
N LEU A 337 -0.11 17.09 -4.90
CA LEU A 337 -1.38 16.40 -4.73
C LEU A 337 -2.56 17.30 -5.11
N ALA A 338 -2.52 18.58 -4.71
CA ALA A 338 -3.57 19.55 -5.01
C ALA A 338 -3.77 19.69 -6.53
N GLU A 339 -2.67 19.88 -7.28
CA GLU A 339 -2.69 19.96 -8.74
C GLU A 339 -3.30 18.71 -9.37
N ARG A 340 -2.88 17.51 -8.91
CA ARG A 340 -3.40 16.24 -9.41
C ARG A 340 -4.91 16.08 -9.17
N ILE A 341 -5.40 16.49 -8.00
CA ILE A 341 -6.84 16.50 -7.68
C ILE A 341 -7.60 17.47 -8.60
N GLU A 342 -7.11 18.69 -8.80
CA GLU A 342 -7.78 19.68 -9.65
C GLU A 342 -7.84 19.24 -11.11
N ILE A 343 -6.76 18.68 -11.64
CA ILE A 343 -6.73 18.16 -13.02
C ILE A 343 -7.78 17.07 -13.23
N TYR A 344 -7.88 16.13 -12.30
CA TYR A 344 -8.88 15.08 -12.36
C TYR A 344 -10.30 15.64 -12.17
N ARG A 345 -10.50 16.57 -11.23
CA ARG A 345 -11.81 17.20 -11.02
C ARG A 345 -12.28 17.99 -12.23
N GLU A 346 -11.40 18.70 -12.93
CA GLU A 346 -11.79 19.47 -14.11
C GLU A 346 -12.02 18.56 -15.32
N ASN A 347 -11.07 17.67 -15.62
CA ASN A 347 -11.00 16.99 -16.93
C ASN A 347 -11.12 15.47 -16.87
N GLY A 348 -11.16 14.89 -15.68
CA GLY A 348 -11.05 13.44 -15.47
C GLY A 348 -9.70 12.88 -15.90
N ARG A 349 -8.66 13.71 -16.10
CA ARG A 349 -7.36 13.25 -16.57
C ARG A 349 -6.54 12.69 -15.41
N LEU A 350 -5.81 11.62 -15.71
CA LEU A 350 -4.94 10.92 -14.79
C LEU A 350 -3.58 10.83 -15.47
N TYR A 351 -2.52 11.06 -14.69
CA TYR A 351 -1.16 11.00 -15.20
C TYR A 351 -0.30 10.18 -14.26
N ARG A 352 0.56 9.36 -14.86
CA ARG A 352 1.62 8.67 -14.15
C ARG A 352 2.94 9.41 -14.30
N HIS A 353 3.56 9.77 -13.18
CA HIS A 353 4.87 10.39 -13.16
C HIS A 353 5.96 9.33 -12.93
N ASP A 354 6.86 9.18 -13.89
CA ASP A 354 8.01 8.27 -13.81
C ASP A 354 7.54 6.82 -13.53
N ASN A 355 8.15 6.16 -12.55
CA ASN A 355 7.85 4.81 -12.12
C ASN A 355 7.05 4.78 -10.81
N GLU A 356 6.14 5.75 -10.59
CA GLU A 356 5.32 5.78 -9.37
C GLU A 356 4.57 4.46 -9.16
N LEU A 357 4.47 4.05 -7.89
CA LEU A 357 3.84 2.79 -7.47
C LEU A 357 2.37 2.72 -7.89
N PHE A 358 1.62 3.78 -7.56
CA PHE A 358 0.20 3.88 -7.86
C PHE A 358 0.01 4.44 -9.26
N ASN A 359 -0.59 3.66 -10.13
CA ASN A 359 -0.85 4.03 -11.52
C ASN A 359 -2.22 4.73 -11.66
N GLU A 360 -2.61 5.00 -12.90
CA GLU A 360 -3.87 5.66 -13.24
C GLU A 360 -5.09 4.91 -12.72
N VAL A 361 -5.06 3.57 -12.67
CA VAL A 361 -6.15 2.75 -12.11
C VAL A 361 -6.30 3.02 -10.62
N SER A 362 -5.19 3.07 -9.88
CA SER A 362 -5.19 3.38 -8.45
C SER A 362 -5.78 4.76 -8.17
N TRP A 363 -5.28 5.80 -8.86
CA TRP A 363 -5.77 7.17 -8.72
C TRP A 363 -7.26 7.28 -9.09
N LEU A 364 -7.69 6.66 -10.20
CA LEU A 364 -9.10 6.61 -10.58
C LEU A 364 -9.95 6.00 -9.46
N SER A 365 -9.54 4.86 -8.93
CA SER A 365 -10.33 4.10 -7.95
C SER A 365 -10.57 4.88 -6.66
N VAL A 366 -9.55 5.58 -6.15
CA VAL A 366 -9.64 6.34 -4.90
C VAL A 366 -10.38 7.67 -5.13
N MET A 367 -10.04 8.40 -6.20
CA MET A 367 -10.71 9.67 -6.48
C MET A 367 -12.20 9.46 -6.78
N HIS A 368 -12.55 8.47 -7.61
CA HIS A 368 -13.93 8.10 -7.87
C HIS A 368 -14.63 7.55 -6.62
N GLY A 369 -13.99 6.60 -5.92
CA GLY A 369 -14.52 5.95 -4.73
C GLY A 369 -14.74 6.88 -3.54
N GLN A 370 -14.06 8.03 -3.53
CA GLN A 370 -14.24 9.10 -2.54
C GLN A 370 -14.87 10.36 -3.11
N ASN A 371 -15.74 10.20 -4.12
CA ASN A 371 -16.67 11.20 -4.61
C ASN A 371 -16.06 12.43 -5.30
N ILE A 372 -14.79 12.38 -5.72
CA ILE A 372 -14.26 13.41 -6.64
C ILE A 372 -14.86 13.13 -8.02
N THR A 373 -15.78 13.99 -8.44
CA THR A 373 -16.51 13.84 -9.71
C THR A 373 -15.93 14.79 -10.76
N PRO A 374 -15.43 14.27 -11.89
CA PRO A 374 -14.97 15.10 -13.01
C PRO A 374 -16.09 15.94 -13.63
N GLN A 375 -15.82 17.21 -13.95
CA GLN A 375 -16.75 18.07 -14.68
C GLN A 375 -16.82 17.70 -16.17
N ARG A 376 -15.68 17.28 -16.73
CA ARG A 376 -15.52 16.95 -18.14
C ARG A 376 -14.91 15.56 -18.31
N TYR A 377 -14.97 15.08 -19.54
CA TYR A 377 -14.25 13.90 -20.02
C TYR A 377 -13.47 14.26 -21.28
N HIS A 378 -12.62 13.36 -21.75
CA HIS A 378 -11.79 13.60 -22.94
C HIS A 378 -12.65 13.65 -24.22
N PRO A 379 -12.55 14.69 -25.08
CA PRO A 379 -13.41 14.84 -26.27
C PRO A 379 -13.37 13.68 -27.27
N VAL A 380 -12.26 12.93 -27.35
CA VAL A 380 -12.18 11.70 -28.17
C VAL A 380 -13.25 10.68 -27.79
N ALA A 381 -13.77 10.71 -26.55
CA ALA A 381 -14.90 9.87 -26.18
C ALA A 381 -16.13 10.12 -27.04
N ASP A 382 -16.30 11.31 -27.64
CA ASP A 382 -17.42 11.67 -28.53
C ASP A 382 -17.27 11.15 -29.97
N VAL A 383 -16.10 10.59 -30.35
CA VAL A 383 -15.88 10.01 -31.69
C VAL A 383 -16.74 8.77 -31.93
N LEU A 384 -17.05 8.01 -30.88
CA LEU A 384 -17.96 6.87 -30.99
C LEU A 384 -19.41 7.36 -31.13
N GLY A 385 -20.15 6.86 -32.11
CA GLY A 385 -21.60 7.05 -32.17
C GLY A 385 -22.28 6.50 -30.92
N GLU A 386 -23.42 7.06 -30.52
CA GLU A 386 -24.12 6.67 -29.28
C GLU A 386 -24.47 5.17 -29.26
N ASP A 387 -24.95 4.62 -30.38
CA ASP A 387 -25.31 3.20 -30.49
C ASP A 387 -24.09 2.28 -30.34
N GLU A 388 -22.95 2.68 -30.91
CA GLU A 388 -21.71 1.90 -30.82
C GLU A 388 -21.14 1.97 -29.39
N LEU A 389 -21.21 3.14 -28.74
CA LEU A 389 -20.83 3.28 -27.34
C LEU A 389 -21.71 2.40 -26.45
N ASP A 390 -23.02 2.48 -26.61
CA ASP A 390 -24.00 1.68 -25.85
C ASP A 390 -23.73 0.18 -25.97
N LYS A 391 -23.55 -0.29 -27.21
CA LYS A 391 -23.20 -1.69 -27.52
C LYS A 391 -21.90 -2.12 -26.84
N ARG A 392 -20.83 -1.33 -26.95
CA ARG A 392 -19.53 -1.65 -26.33
C ARG A 392 -19.63 -1.68 -24.81
N MET A 393 -20.25 -0.68 -24.20
CA MET A 393 -20.36 -0.58 -22.74
C MET A 393 -21.20 -1.74 -22.17
N THR A 394 -22.33 -2.06 -22.79
CA THR A 394 -23.17 -3.19 -22.40
C THR A 394 -22.40 -4.52 -22.53
N HIS A 395 -21.72 -4.74 -23.65
CA HIS A 395 -20.92 -5.94 -23.87
C HIS A 395 -19.81 -6.12 -22.82
N LEU A 396 -19.10 -5.04 -22.45
CA LEU A 396 -18.06 -5.09 -21.44
C LEU A 396 -18.58 -5.54 -20.07
N VAL A 397 -19.76 -5.06 -19.66
CA VAL A 397 -20.40 -5.49 -18.41
C VAL A 397 -20.77 -6.97 -18.45
N GLU A 398 -21.36 -7.43 -19.56
CA GLU A 398 -21.73 -8.83 -19.75
C GLU A 398 -20.51 -9.75 -19.67
N VAL A 399 -19.44 -9.44 -20.40
CA VAL A 399 -18.20 -10.21 -20.40
C VAL A 399 -17.57 -10.24 -19.00
N THR A 400 -17.50 -9.08 -18.32
CA THR A 400 -16.91 -8.98 -16.99
C THR A 400 -17.69 -9.82 -15.97
N ARG A 401 -19.02 -9.75 -15.99
CA ARG A 401 -19.89 -10.57 -15.13
C ARG A 401 -19.77 -12.06 -15.43
N LYS A 402 -19.77 -12.44 -16.70
CA LYS A 402 -19.60 -13.85 -17.11
C LYS A 402 -18.27 -14.41 -16.62
N CYS A 403 -17.18 -13.64 -16.75
CA CYS A 403 -15.87 -14.01 -16.23
C CYS A 403 -15.87 -14.17 -14.71
N ALA A 404 -16.44 -13.20 -13.98
CA ALA A 404 -16.53 -13.30 -12.51
C ALA A 404 -17.35 -14.51 -12.06
N ASN A 405 -18.46 -14.82 -12.76
CA ASN A 405 -19.29 -15.99 -12.46
C ASN A 405 -18.57 -17.31 -12.72
N TYR A 406 -17.71 -17.38 -13.74
CA TYR A 406 -16.91 -18.56 -14.08
C TYR A 406 -15.85 -18.90 -13.01
N MET A 407 -15.30 -17.90 -12.31
CA MET A 407 -14.22 -18.12 -11.33
C MET A 407 -14.67 -19.00 -10.14
N PRO A 408 -13.79 -19.85 -9.60
CA PRO A 408 -14.08 -20.60 -8.37
C PRO A 408 -14.09 -19.65 -7.15
N THR A 409 -14.64 -20.12 -6.02
CA THR A 409 -14.52 -19.37 -4.76
C THR A 409 -13.06 -19.33 -4.31
N HIS A 410 -12.72 -18.32 -3.51
CA HIS A 410 -11.38 -18.15 -2.98
C HIS A 410 -10.98 -19.35 -2.11
N GLN A 411 -11.91 -19.88 -1.31
CA GLN A 411 -11.68 -21.07 -0.50
C GLN A 411 -11.41 -22.31 -1.38
N GLN A 412 -12.22 -22.54 -2.43
CA GLN A 412 -11.99 -23.62 -3.38
C GLN A 412 -10.61 -23.54 -4.03
N PHE A 413 -10.18 -22.34 -4.42
CA PHE A 413 -8.84 -22.14 -4.97
C PHE A 413 -7.74 -22.47 -3.94
N ILE A 414 -7.87 -22.00 -2.70
CA ILE A 414 -6.91 -22.29 -1.63
C ILE A 414 -6.79 -23.80 -1.40
N ASP A 415 -7.92 -24.49 -1.24
CA ASP A 415 -7.95 -25.93 -0.97
C ASP A 415 -7.27 -26.76 -2.06
N GLN A 416 -7.36 -26.32 -3.32
CA GLN A 416 -6.77 -27.02 -4.47
C GLN A 416 -5.28 -26.71 -4.69
N HIS A 417 -4.79 -25.55 -4.27
CA HIS A 417 -3.49 -25.06 -4.74
C HIS A 417 -2.48 -24.70 -3.65
N CYS A 418 -2.90 -24.29 -2.46
CA CYS A 418 -1.99 -23.72 -1.47
C CYS A 418 -2.49 -23.82 -0.03
N LYS A 419 -3.29 -24.85 0.28
CA LYS A 419 -3.78 -25.10 1.63
C LYS A 419 -2.61 -25.23 2.61
N THR A 420 -2.70 -24.52 3.72
CA THR A 420 -1.72 -24.58 4.81
C THR A 420 -1.94 -25.83 5.67
N ASP A 421 -0.84 -26.43 6.12
CA ASP A 421 -0.86 -27.51 7.13
C ASP A 421 -0.89 -26.98 8.57
N LEU A 422 -0.67 -25.67 8.75
CA LEU A 422 -0.82 -25.01 10.04
C LEU A 422 -2.28 -25.03 10.47
N ILE A 423 -2.53 -25.46 11.71
CA ILE A 423 -3.84 -25.50 12.34
C ILE A 423 -4.15 -24.15 12.99
#